data_AF-A0A9X9A3H3-F1
#
_entry.id   AF-A0A9X9A3H3-F1
#
_cell.length_a   1.000
_cell.length_b   1.000
_cell.length_c   1.000
_cell.angle_alpha   90.00
_cell.angle_beta   90.00
_cell.angle_gamma   90.00
#
_symmetry.space_group_name_H-M   'P 1'
#
loop_
_entity.id
_entity.type
_entity.pdbx_description
1 polymer ?
#
loop_
_entity_poly.entity_id
_entity_poly.type
_entity_poly.pdbx_seq_one_letter_code
_entity_poly.pdbx_strand_id
1 'polypeptide(L)' 'NEKAQRAIERLGAVKEGVLRNERKLPNGYVRDAVVYSIISSEWPGVKEQLLEKLELYKEKL' A
#
# COMPACT_ATOMS: atom_id res chain seq x y z
N ASN A 1 -8.07 -7.31 6.20
CA ASN A 1 -7.90 -6.08 5.38
C ASN A 1 -6.92 -6.34 4.24
N GLU A 2 -7.18 -7.38 3.44
CA GLU A 2 -6.19 -7.89 2.48
C GLU A 2 -6.27 -7.22 1.12
N LYS A 3 -7.47 -6.81 0.69
CA LYS A 3 -7.65 -6.08 -0.57
C LYS A 3 -6.85 -4.78 -0.59
N ALA A 4 -6.83 -4.06 0.53
CA ALA A 4 -6.03 -2.85 0.68
C ALA A 4 -4.52 -3.16 0.66
N GLN A 5 -4.07 -4.20 1.36
CA GLN A 5 -2.66 -4.64 1.35
C GLN A 5 -2.19 -4.99 -0.07
N ARG A 6 -2.96 -5.81 -0.80
CA ARG A 6 -2.66 -6.15 -2.19
C ARG A 6 -2.63 -4.94 -3.11
N ALA A 7 -3.49 -3.95 -2.88
CA ALA A 7 -3.49 -2.72 -3.65
C ALA A 7 -2.21 -1.90 -3.39
N ILE A 8 -1.82 -1.73 -2.12
CA ILE A 8 -0.61 -1.01 -1.71
C ILE A 8 0.66 -1.71 -2.26
N GLU A 9 0.73 -3.03 -2.16
CA GLU A 9 1.82 -3.83 -2.72
C GLU A 9 1.89 -3.72 -4.24
N ARG A 10 0.74 -3.69 -4.92
CA ARG A 10 0.67 -3.45 -6.37
C ARG A 10 1.17 -2.05 -6.75
N LEU A 11 1.14 -1.06 -5.85
CA LEU A 11 1.73 0.26 -6.11
C LEU A 11 3.26 0.26 -6.01
N GLY A 12 3.88 -0.82 -5.51
CA GLY A 12 5.33 -0.90 -5.32
C GLY A 12 5.80 -0.45 -3.94
N ALA A 13 4.88 -0.27 -2.99
CA ALA A 13 5.26 0.01 -1.60
C ALA A 13 5.80 -1.25 -0.90
N VAL A 14 6.83 -1.08 -0.08
CA VAL A 14 7.50 -2.15 0.66
C VAL A 14 6.82 -2.37 2.00
N LYS A 15 6.56 -3.63 2.37
CA LYS A 15 6.01 -3.98 3.68
C LYS A 15 7.11 -3.97 4.73
N GLU A 16 7.01 -3.05 5.69
CA GLU A 16 8.02 -2.90 6.73
C GLU A 16 7.74 -3.77 7.96
N GLY A 17 6.46 -4.01 8.27
CA GLY A 17 6.12 -4.85 9.41
C GLY A 17 4.66 -4.77 9.84
N VAL A 18 4.40 -5.37 11.01
CA VAL A 18 3.09 -5.39 11.65
C VAL A 18 3.23 -4.88 13.08
N LEU A 19 2.59 -3.75 13.36
CA LEU A 19 2.44 -3.21 14.71
C LEU A 19 1.27 -3.93 15.38
N ARG A 20 1.60 -4.80 16.33
CA ARG A 20 0.62 -5.59 17.07
C ARG A 20 -0.09 -4.71 18.09
N ASN A 21 -1.41 -4.88 18.20
CA ASN A 21 -2.25 -4.10 19.11
C ASN A 21 -2.12 -2.57 18.95
N GLU A 22 -1.95 -2.08 17.72
CA GLU A 22 -1.73 -0.64 17.45
C GLU A 22 -2.89 0.22 17.95
N ARG A 23 -4.14 -0.25 17.80
CA ARG A 23 -5.31 0.55 18.19
C ARG A 23 -6.45 -0.30 18.71
N LYS A 24 -7.09 0.24 19.75
CA LYS A 24 -8.41 -0.19 20.22
C LYS A 24 -9.49 0.64 19.54
N LEU A 25 -10.41 -0.02 18.86
CA LEU A 25 -11.56 0.60 18.23
C LEU A 25 -12.66 0.91 19.27
N PRO A 26 -13.63 1.80 18.97
CA PRO A 26 -14.72 2.13 19.89
C PRO A 26 -15.55 0.93 20.35
N ASN A 27 -15.62 -0.13 19.54
CA ASN A 27 -16.31 -1.39 19.87
C ASN A 27 -15.47 -2.33 20.77
N GLY A 28 -14.29 -1.90 21.22
CA GLY A 28 -13.40 -2.69 22.07
C GLY A 28 -12.45 -3.64 21.32
N TYR A 29 -12.62 -3.81 20.01
CA TYR A 29 -11.72 -4.64 19.20
C TYR A 29 -10.33 -4.02 19.11
N VAL A 30 -9.29 -4.83 19.35
CA VAL A 30 -7.89 -4.42 19.21
C VAL A 30 -7.39 -4.90 17.85
N ARG A 31 -6.83 -3.98 17.06
CA ARG A 31 -6.40 -4.24 15.69
C ARG A 31 -4.89 -4.03 15.54
N ASP A 32 -4.29 -4.90 14.72
CA ASP A 32 -2.94 -4.74 14.21
C ASP A 32 -2.88 -3.80 12.99
N ALA A 33 -1.81 -3.02 12.90
CA ALA A 33 -1.51 -2.17 11.75
C ALA A 33 -0.38 -2.76 10.92
N VAL A 34 -0.58 -2.86 9.60
CA VAL A 34 0.49 -3.22 8.67
C VAL A 34 1.10 -1.94 8.12
N VAL A 35 2.42 -1.80 8.25
CA VAL A 35 3.16 -0.60 7.84
C VAL A 35 3.82 -0.84 6.50
N TYR A 36 3.69 0.14 5.62
CA TYR A 36 4.29 0.17 4.29
C TYR A 36 5.01 1.50 4.08
N SER A 37 6.03 1.50 3.25
CA SER A 37 6.76 2.71 2.87
C SER A 37 7.16 2.71 1.39
N ILE A 38 7.46 3.92 0.89
CA ILE A 38 8.20 4.18 -0.34
C ILE A 38 9.19 5.27 0.03
N ILE A 39 10.48 5.01 -0.13
CA ILE A 39 11.53 6.01 0.14
C ILE A 39 11.94 6.75 -1.14
N SER A 40 12.71 7.83 -0.98
CA SER A 40 13.09 8.72 -2.08
C SER A 40 13.83 7.99 -3.21
N SER A 41 14.66 7.00 -2.91
CA SER A 41 15.39 6.20 -3.90
C SER A 41 14.49 5.22 -4.67
N GLU A 42 13.35 4.82 -4.10
CA GLU A 42 12.40 3.91 -4.75
C GLU A 42 11.38 4.67 -5.62
N TRP A 43 11.12 5.93 -5.27
CA TRP A 43 10.10 6.74 -5.93
C TRP A 43 10.22 6.83 -7.45
N PRO A 44 11.41 7.00 -8.07
CA PRO A 44 11.52 7.04 -9.53
C PRO A 44 10.92 5.81 -10.22
N GLY A 45 11.22 4.61 -9.73
CA GLY A 45 10.70 3.36 -10.29
C GLY A 45 9.20 3.16 -9.99
N VAL A 46 8.77 3.50 -8.77
CA VAL A 46 7.34 3.43 -8.41
C VAL A 46 6.50 4.37 -9.28
N LYS A 47 7.01 5.59 -9.53
CA LYS A 47 6.35 6.58 -10.37
C LYS A 47 6.20 6.10 -11.81
N GLU A 48 7.25 5.50 -12.38
CA GLU A 48 7.22 4.94 -13.73
C GLU A 48 6.15 3.85 -13.86
N GLN A 49 6.15 2.87 -12.95
CA GLN A 49 5.13 1.80 -12.93
C GLN A 49 3.70 2.34 -12.74
N LEU A 50 3.53 3.41 -11.98
CA LEU A 50 2.25 4.08 -11.80
C LEU A 50 1.75 4.72 -13.10
N LEU A 51 2.64 5.42 -13.82
CA LEU A 51 2.31 6.04 -15.10
C LEU A 51 1.97 4.99 -16.16
N GLU A 52 2.74 3.91 -16.27
CA GLU A 52 2.45 2.79 -17.18
C GLU A 52 1.06 2.20 -16.91
N LYS A 53 0.71 1.98 -15.63
CA LYS A 53 -0.62 1.49 -15.25
C LYS A 53 -1.71 2.47 -15.65
N LEU A 54 -1.49 3.77 -15.47
CA LEU A 54 -2.47 4.79 -15.85
C LEU A 54 -2.70 4.82 -17.36
N GLU A 55 -1.65 4.71 -18.18
CA GLU A 55 -1.79 4.63 -19.64
C GLU A 55 -2.56 3.37 -20.06
N LEU A 56 -2.21 2.21 -19.51
CA LEU A 56 -2.96 0.95 -19.75
C LEU A 56 -4.44 1.04 -19.35
N TYR A 57 -4.78 1.85 -18.34
CA TYR A 57 -6.17 2.09 -17.97
C TYR A 57 -6.89 3.02 -18.94
N LYS A 58 -6.20 4.04 -19.48
CA LYS A 58 -6.76 4.93 -20.50
C LYS A 58 -7.05 4.18 -21.80
N GLU A 59 -6.18 3.27 -22.22
CA GLU A 59 -6.35 2.46 -23.44
C GLU A 59 -7.51 1.44 -23.36
N LYS A 60 -7.98 1.11 -22.15
CA LYS A 60 -9.07 0.17 -21.92
C LYS A 60 -10.46 0.81 -21.81
N LEU A 61 -10.52 2.14 -21.81
CA LEU A 61 -11.76 2.94 -21.80
C LEU A 61 -12.15 3.30 -23.23
#